data_AF-A0A285EFP5-F1
#
_entry.id   AF-A0A285EFP5-F1
#
_cell.length_a   1.000
_cell.length_b   1.000
_cell.length_c   1.000
_cell.angle_alpha   90.00
_cell.angle_beta   90.00
_cell.angle_gamma   90.00
#
_symmetry.space_group_name_H-M   'P 1'
#
loop_
_entity.id
_entity.type
_entity.pdbx_description
1 polymer ?
#
loop_
_entity_poly.entity_id
_entity_poly.type
_entity_poly.pdbx_seq_one_letter_code
_entity_poly.pdbx_strand_id
1 'polypeptide(L)' 'MTRTVTSLDDLDLEIAVAYIALGVARSAEAHCPSAENARLVEEARASVDALLDERLATAA' A
#
# COMPACT_ATOMS: atom_id res chain seq x y z
N MET A 1 9.98 -6.32 9.70
CA MET A 1 9.86 -7.65 9.09
C MET A 1 10.42 -7.55 7.69
N THR A 2 11.46 -8.32 7.38
CA THR A 2 12.04 -8.40 6.03
C THR A 2 11.21 -9.40 5.24
N ARG A 3 10.34 -8.91 4.34
CA ARG A 3 9.59 -9.77 3.41
C ARG A 3 10.47 -10.01 2.19
N THR A 4 10.86 -11.26 2.00
CA THR A 4 11.49 -11.71 0.76
C THR A 4 10.35 -12.07 -0.19
N VAL A 5 9.98 -11.15 -1.08
CA VAL A 5 8.96 -11.42 -2.09
C VAL A 5 9.59 -12.29 -3.17
N THR A 6 9.00 -13.46 -3.46
CA THR A 6 9.62 -14.53 -4.25
C THR A 6 9.04 -14.70 -5.66
N SER A 7 7.89 -14.08 -5.95
CA SER A 7 7.17 -14.20 -7.23
C SER A 7 6.39 -12.92 -7.56
N LEU A 8 6.11 -12.68 -8.85
CA LEU A 8 5.18 -11.63 -9.29
C LEU A 8 3.77 -11.82 -8.71
N ASP A 9 3.33 -13.07 -8.52
CA ASP A 9 2.03 -13.37 -7.89
C ASP A 9 1.99 -12.92 -6.42
N ASP A 10 3.12 -13.04 -5.71
CA ASP A 10 3.25 -12.57 -4.33
C ASP A 10 3.18 -11.03 -4.29
N LEU A 11 3.87 -10.35 -5.23
CA LEU A 11 3.78 -8.88 -5.35
C LEU A 11 2.36 -8.42 -5.67
N ASP A 12 1.66 -9.07 -6.60
CA ASP A 12 0.28 -8.72 -6.96
C ASP A 12 -0.67 -8.90 -5.75
N LEU A 13 -0.48 -9.95 -4.95
CA LEU A 13 -1.22 -10.15 -3.71
C LEU A 13 -0.92 -9.06 -2.67
N GLU A 14 0.36 -8.70 -2.48
CA GLU A 14 0.73 -7.65 -1.53
C GLU A 14 0.20 -6.27 -1.96
N ILE A 15 0.24 -5.96 -3.26
CA ILE A 15 -0.37 -4.75 -3.82
C ILE A 15 -1.87 -4.72 -3.52
N ALA A 16 -2.58 -5.83 -3.73
CA ALA A 16 -4.01 -5.91 -3.44
C ALA A 16 -4.32 -5.64 -1.95
N VAL A 17 -3.55 -6.23 -1.04
CA VAL A 17 -3.68 -6.00 0.41
C VAL A 17 -3.38 -4.54 0.77
N ALA A 18 -2.32 -3.95 0.21
CA ALA A 18 -1.97 -2.55 0.44
C ALA A 18 -3.05 -1.58 -0.07
N TYR A 19 -3.65 -1.87 -1.22
CA TYR A 19 -4.77 -1.09 -1.76
C TYR A 19 -6.02 -1.13 -0.85
N ILE A 20 -6.31 -2.29 -0.25
CA ILE A 20 -7.40 -2.41 0.73
C ILE A 20 -7.10 -1.54 1.96
N ALA A 21 -5.86 -1.58 2.47
CA ALA A 21 -5.44 -0.77 3.61
C ALA A 21 -5.55 0.74 3.31
N LEU A 22 -5.16 1.17 2.10
CA LEU A 22 -5.36 2.55 1.65
C LEU A 22 -6.84 2.94 1.60
N GLY A 23 -7.72 2.04 1.16
CA GLY A 23 -9.17 2.24 1.19
C GLY A 23 -9.71 2.42 2.62
N VAL A 24 -9.22 1.62 3.57
CA VAL A 24 -9.55 1.76 5.00
C VAL A 24 -9.06 3.09 5.56
N ALA A 25 -7.83 3.50 5.26
CA ALA A 25 -7.28 4.78 5.70
C ALA A 25 -8.09 5.97 5.14
N ARG A 26 -8.44 5.94 3.85
CA ARG A 26 -9.29 6.96 3.21
C ARG A 26 -10.68 7.01 3.84
N SER A 27 -11.26 5.86 4.17
CA SER A 27 -12.53 5.81 4.87
C SER A 27 -12.41 6.45 6.26
N ALA A 28 -11.37 6.11 7.03
CA ALA A 28 -11.14 6.70 8.35
C ALA A 28 -10.96 8.23 8.29
N GLU A 29 -10.21 8.73 7.31
CA GLU A 29 -10.02 10.16 7.07
C GLU A 29 -11.32 10.87 6.66
N ALA A 30 -12.13 10.25 5.80
CA ALA A 30 -13.43 10.80 5.40
C ALA A 30 -14.43 10.89 6.56
N HIS A 31 -14.45 9.90 7.47
CA HIS A 31 -15.34 9.91 8.63
C HIS A 31 -14.83 10.78 9.78
N CYS A 32 -13.52 10.88 9.94
CA CYS A 32 -12.87 11.67 11.00
C CYS A 32 -11.63 12.38 10.43
N PRO A 33 -11.80 13.56 9.83
CA PRO A 33 -10.68 14.32 9.29
C PRO A 33 -9.74 14.75 10.41
N SER A 34 -8.51 14.24 10.38
CA SER A 34 -7.47 14.58 11.35
C SER A 34 -6.09 14.49 10.70
N ALA A 35 -5.11 15.19 11.28
CA ALA A 35 -3.73 15.14 10.78
C ALA A 35 -3.16 13.71 10.84
N GLU A 36 -3.53 12.92 11.84
CA GLU A 36 -3.11 11.51 11.95
C GLU A 36 -3.72 10.67 10.83
N ASN A 37 -5.03 10.78 10.58
CA ASN A 37 -5.68 10.02 9.51
C ASN A 37 -5.16 10.43 8.13
N ALA A 38 -4.90 11.72 7.91
CA ALA A 38 -4.22 12.19 6.70
C ALA A 38 -2.83 11.56 6.57
N ARG A 39 -2.03 11.51 7.64
CA ARG A 39 -0.72 10.83 7.64
C ARG A 39 -0.84 9.35 7.29
N LEU A 40 -1.82 8.65 7.85
CA LEU A 40 -2.07 7.23 7.56
C LEU A 40 -2.46 6.99 6.09
N VAL A 41 -3.22 7.90 5.47
CA VAL A 41 -3.52 7.83 4.02
C VAL A 41 -2.25 7.98 3.19
N GLU A 42 -1.39 8.94 3.55
CA GLU A 42 -0.12 9.17 2.87
C GLU A 42 0.83 7.99 3.00
N GLU A 43 0.97 7.43 4.21
CA GLU A 43 1.78 6.23 4.48
C GLU A 43 1.28 5.01 3.70
N ALA A 44 -0.04 4.77 3.71
CA ALA A 44 -0.64 3.67 2.97
C ALA A 44 -0.44 3.83 1.46
N ARG A 45 -0.55 5.06 0.94
CA ARG A 45 -0.30 5.34 -0.49
C ARG A 45 1.16 5.10 -0.85
N ALA A 46 2.10 5.61 -0.04
CA ALA A 46 3.53 5.40 -0.27
C ALA A 46 3.90 3.91 -0.27
N SER A 47 3.24 3.09 0.58
CA SER A 47 3.42 1.64 0.56
C SER A 47 2.91 0.98 -0.73
N VAL A 48 1.78 1.44 -1.27
CA VAL A 48 1.26 0.93 -2.55
C VAL A 48 2.21 1.29 -3.69
N ASP A 49 2.67 2.54 -3.74
CA ASP A 49 3.59 3.02 -4.79
C ASP A 49 4.91 2.22 -4.77
N ALA A 50 5.49 1.98 -3.58
CA ALA A 50 6.71 1.18 -3.45
C ALA A 50 6.56 -0.25 -3.97
N LEU A 51 5.41 -0.91 -3.72
CA LEU A 51 5.14 -2.26 -4.22
C LEU A 51 4.92 -2.28 -5.74
N LEU A 52 4.28 -1.25 -6.30
CA LEU A 52 4.12 -1.12 -7.75
C LEU A 52 5.46 -0.90 -8.44
N ASP A 53 6.36 -0.11 -7.86
CA ASP A 53 7.72 0.08 -8.35
C ASP A 53 8.51 -1.23 -8.31
N GLU A 54 8.41 -2.00 -7.22
CA GLU A 54 9.05 -3.31 -7.09
C GLU A 54 8.51 -4.32 -8.12
N ARG A 55 7.20 -4.35 -8.33
CA ARG A 55 6.56 -5.16 -9.37
C ARG A 55 7.04 -4.78 -10.76
N LEU A 56 7.14 -3.49 -11.06
CA LEU A 56 7.64 -3.01 -12.34
C LEU A 56 9.10 -3.44 -12.55
N ALA A 57 9.94 -3.27 -11.53
CA ALA A 57 11.35 -3.67 -11.58
C ALA A 57 11.54 -5.19 -11.73
N THR A 58 10.65 -6.00 -11.15
CA THR A 58 10.70 -7.47 -11.22
C THR A 58 10.23 -8.00 -12.59
N ALA A 59 9.37 -7.25 -13.28
CA ALA A 59 8.84 -7.63 -14.60
C ALA A 59 9.73 -7.19 -15.78
N ALA A 60 10.80 -6.42 -15.53
CA ALA A 60 11.72 -5.89 -16.53
C ALA A 60 12.91 -6.83 -16.81
#